data_AF-A0A6I9TJL0-F1
#
_entry.id   AF-A0A6I9TJL0-F1
#
_cell.length_a   1.000
_cell.length_b   1.000
_cell.length_c   1.000
_cell.angle_alpha   90.00
_cell.angle_beta   90.00
_cell.angle_gamma   90.00
#
_symmetry.space_group_name_H-M   'P 1'
#
loop_
_entity.id
_entity.type
_entity.pdbx_description
1 polymer ?
#
loop_
_entity_poly.entity_id
_entity_poly.type
_entity_poly.pdbx_seq_one_letter_code
_entity_poly.pdbx_strand_id
1 'polypeptide(L)'
;MAEKPNIDSNNSTSAAAPTKSSHLETSKADRHVWLMKCPPVVARAMQNHHLLSPPPFSSDAGSGQTVAKVVVSVDPLRPNDDFSSTQFTMELAGTADRHMPKCYSMDMSTDFIPMSVFAESSQGKSSVEGKIYHKFDMKPHDEDIEDYAKLCRERTNKYMTKTRQIQIINDDGGIRMRPMPGMLDIKSSVFVDKKDKKKVQAKVSENKRTRRDPEEMEKIMFKLFEKQPNWTLKQLIQKTDQPEQFLKDMLKLLCVYNNKGANQGTYELKPEYRRSENKSDAQQTTTR
;
A
#
# COMPACT_ATOMS: atom_id res chain seq x y z
N MET A 1 -8.87 75.71 31.07
CA MET A 1 -8.48 74.32 31.39
C MET A 1 -9.38 73.39 30.59
N ALA A 2 -8.95 72.65 29.57
CA ALA A 2 -7.76 72.66 28.74
C ALA A 2 -8.24 72.06 27.40
N GLU A 3 -8.07 72.82 26.32
CA GLU A 3 -8.25 72.33 24.94
C GLU A 3 -7.14 71.34 24.57
N LYS A 4 -7.42 70.55 23.53
CA LYS A 4 -6.54 69.61 22.85
C LYS A 4 -5.15 70.20 22.54
N PRO A 5 -4.18 69.32 22.24
CA PRO A 5 -3.54 69.47 20.94
C PRO A 5 -3.48 68.16 20.13
N ASN A 6 -3.62 68.37 18.82
CA ASN A 6 -3.35 67.47 17.71
C ASN A 6 -1.84 67.28 17.55
N ILE A 7 -1.37 66.04 17.31
CA ILE A 7 -0.10 65.78 16.60
C ILE A 7 -0.33 64.60 15.67
N ASP A 8 -0.45 64.92 14.39
CA ASP A 8 -0.35 64.01 13.27
C ASP A 8 1.10 63.54 13.06
N SER A 9 1.22 62.29 12.61
CA SER A 9 2.21 61.77 11.67
C SER A 9 3.69 61.72 12.08
N ASN A 10 4.15 60.50 12.40
CA ASN A 10 5.22 59.80 11.66
C ASN A 10 5.68 58.58 12.46
N ASN A 11 5.52 57.36 11.94
CA ASN A 11 6.69 56.50 11.78
C ASN A 11 6.49 55.33 10.84
N SER A 12 7.45 55.23 9.92
CA SER A 12 8.07 54.03 9.37
C SER A 12 7.17 52.95 8.76
N THR A 13 7.09 53.02 7.43
CA THR A 13 7.10 51.86 6.54
C THR A 13 8.30 50.97 6.87
N SER A 14 8.15 50.04 7.80
CA SER A 14 9.10 48.95 7.99
C SER A 14 8.48 47.67 7.43
N ALA A 15 9.03 47.21 6.32
CA ALA A 15 8.80 45.88 5.77
C ALA A 15 9.09 44.83 6.86
N ALA A 16 8.05 44.26 7.44
CA ALA A 16 8.18 43.18 8.40
C ALA A 16 8.19 41.85 7.65
N ALA A 17 9.29 41.12 7.82
CA ALA A 17 9.40 39.68 7.54
C ALA A 17 8.21 38.91 8.14
N PRO A 18 7.84 37.72 7.63
CA PRO A 18 6.68 36.98 8.12
C PRO A 18 6.96 36.45 9.53
N THR A 19 6.75 37.29 10.54
CA THR A 19 6.57 36.87 11.91
C THR A 19 5.30 36.04 11.94
N LYS A 20 5.42 34.73 12.14
CA LYS A 20 4.30 33.86 12.51
C LYS A 20 3.78 34.32 13.87
N SER A 21 3.03 35.42 13.90
CA SER A 21 2.26 35.81 15.07
C SER A 21 1.16 34.77 15.21
N SER A 22 1.26 33.92 16.23
CA SER A 22 0.21 33.00 16.65
C SER A 22 -0.94 33.78 17.31
N HIS A 23 -1.49 34.75 16.57
CA HIS A 23 -2.57 35.59 17.02
C HIS A 23 -3.89 34.90 16.72
N LEU A 24 -4.58 34.47 17.77
CA LEU A 24 -5.91 33.88 17.67
C LEU A 24 -6.94 35.00 17.54
N GLU A 25 -7.70 35.00 16.45
CA GLU A 25 -8.80 35.95 16.26
C GLU A 25 -10.00 35.55 17.14
N THR A 26 -10.44 36.44 18.03
CA THR A 26 -11.52 36.16 19.02
C THR A 26 -12.80 36.94 18.78
N SER A 27 -12.96 37.57 17.62
CA SER A 27 -14.11 38.44 17.27
C SER A 27 -15.47 37.77 17.43
N LYS A 28 -15.55 36.43 17.29
CA LYS A 28 -16.80 35.65 17.41
C LYS A 28 -16.85 34.80 18.68
N ALA A 29 -16.00 35.04 19.67
CA ALA A 29 -15.90 34.19 20.86
C ALA A 29 -17.22 34.08 21.67
N ASP A 30 -18.08 35.10 21.61
CA ASP A 30 -19.37 35.10 22.30
C ASP A 30 -20.55 34.65 21.43
N ARG A 31 -20.30 34.25 20.19
CA ARG A 31 -21.35 33.71 19.30
C ARG A 31 -21.81 32.35 19.81
N HIS A 32 -23.12 32.16 19.94
CA HIS A 32 -23.69 30.85 20.22
C HIS A 32 -23.77 30.00 18.95
N VAL A 33 -23.30 28.77 19.05
CA VAL A 33 -23.38 27.76 18.00
C VAL A 33 -24.03 26.49 18.53
N TRP A 34 -24.67 25.73 17.64
CA TRP A 34 -25.25 24.44 17.98
C TRP A 34 -24.33 23.31 17.52
N LEU A 35 -24.20 22.29 18.36
CA LEU A 35 -23.50 21.05 18.01
C LEU A 35 -24.54 19.99 17.70
N MET A 36 -24.45 19.38 16.52
CA MET A 36 -25.39 18.34 16.12
C MET A 36 -24.64 17.04 15.81
N LYS A 37 -24.98 15.98 16.53
CA LYS A 37 -24.56 14.62 16.21
C LYS A 37 -25.55 14.03 15.21
N CYS A 38 -25.10 13.77 13.99
CA CYS A 38 -25.93 13.21 12.92
C CYS A 38 -25.52 11.79 12.52
N PRO A 39 -26.46 10.93 12.08
CA PRO A 39 -26.13 9.65 11.48
C PRO A 39 -25.24 9.81 10.22
N PRO A 40 -24.31 8.88 9.93
CA PRO A 40 -23.39 9.01 8.80
C PRO A 40 -24.05 9.11 7.43
N VAL A 41 -25.28 8.61 7.29
CA VAL A 41 -26.05 8.71 6.04
C VAL A 41 -26.48 10.16 5.78
N VAL A 42 -26.90 10.88 6.83
CA VAL A 42 -27.30 12.28 6.80
C VAL A 42 -26.10 13.17 6.46
N ALA A 43 -24.96 12.96 7.12
CA ALA A 43 -23.74 13.72 6.87
C ALA A 43 -23.28 13.62 5.40
N ARG A 44 -23.33 12.41 4.82
CA ARG A 44 -22.99 12.19 3.41
C ARG A 44 -23.97 12.84 2.46
N ALA A 45 -25.27 12.75 2.75
CA ALA A 45 -26.30 13.41 1.96
C ALA A 45 -26.05 14.93 1.90
N MET A 46 -25.79 15.54 3.06
CA MET A 46 -25.50 16.98 3.12
C MET A 46 -24.22 17.37 2.38
N GLN A 47 -23.16 16.56 2.51
CA GLN A 47 -21.90 16.82 1.81
C GLN A 47 -22.03 16.70 0.28
N ASN A 48 -22.82 15.73 -0.20
CA ASN A 48 -23.06 15.56 -1.63
C ASN A 48 -23.82 16.75 -2.24
N HIS A 49 -24.81 17.30 -1.52
CA HIS A 49 -25.51 18.51 -1.96
C HIS A 49 -24.59 19.73 -2.05
N HIS A 50 -23.60 19.84 -1.15
CA HIS A 50 -22.63 20.93 -1.21
C HIS A 50 -21.74 20.88 -2.47
N LEU A 51 -21.43 19.67 -2.96
CA LEU A 51 -20.58 19.45 -4.13
C LEU A 51 -21.30 19.65 -5.48
N LEU A 52 -22.64 19.68 -5.51
CA LEU A 52 -23.46 19.78 -6.71
C LEU A 52 -23.83 21.23 -7.10
N SER A 53 -23.13 22.24 -6.59
CA SER A 53 -23.43 23.66 -6.89
C SER A 53 -23.49 23.97 -8.40
N PRO A 54 -24.51 24.73 -8.89
CA PRO A 54 -24.58 25.20 -10.28
C PRO A 54 -23.57 26.33 -10.58
N PRO A 55 -23.31 26.66 -11.88
CA PRO A 55 -22.33 27.68 -12.30
C PRO A 55 -22.66 29.10 -11.79
N PRO A 56 -21.70 30.04 -11.81
CA PRO A 56 -21.74 31.33 -11.09
C PRO A 56 -22.70 32.40 -11.68
N PHE A 57 -23.75 32.00 -12.40
CA PHE A 57 -24.68 32.92 -13.05
C PHE A 57 -26.10 32.80 -12.48
N SER A 58 -26.25 33.04 -11.19
CA SER A 58 -27.53 33.45 -10.61
C SER A 58 -27.26 34.39 -9.45
N SER A 59 -27.42 35.68 -9.69
CA SER A 59 -27.12 36.80 -8.79
C SER A 59 -28.11 36.94 -7.62
N ASP A 60 -28.70 35.84 -7.16
CA ASP A 60 -29.64 35.86 -6.04
C ASP A 60 -28.93 35.33 -4.78
N ALA A 61 -28.41 36.24 -3.97
CA ALA A 61 -27.63 35.96 -2.76
C ALA A 61 -28.45 35.27 -1.63
N GLY A 62 -29.68 34.86 -1.91
CA GLY A 62 -30.59 34.14 -1.00
C GLY A 62 -30.87 32.68 -1.35
N SER A 63 -30.49 32.18 -2.53
CA SER A 63 -30.84 30.80 -2.95
C SER A 63 -29.69 29.81 -2.79
N GLY A 64 -29.07 29.76 -1.61
CA GLY A 64 -28.31 28.58 -1.25
C GLY A 64 -29.24 27.36 -1.34
N GLN A 65 -28.78 26.27 -1.95
CA GLN A 65 -29.62 25.08 -2.08
C GLN A 65 -29.93 24.55 -0.67
N THR A 66 -31.19 24.69 -0.25
CA THR A 66 -31.64 24.21 1.06
C THR A 66 -31.42 22.71 1.13
N VAL A 67 -30.54 22.27 2.03
CA VAL A 67 -30.15 20.87 2.20
C VAL A 67 -31.04 20.17 3.23
N ALA A 68 -31.53 20.93 4.22
CA ALA A 68 -32.45 20.44 5.22
C ALA A 68 -33.24 21.60 5.85
N LYS A 69 -34.37 21.27 6.44
CA LYS A 69 -35.23 22.17 7.21
C LYS A 69 -35.33 21.67 8.65
N VAL A 70 -34.98 22.52 9.61
CA VAL A 70 -35.22 22.23 11.03
C VAL A 70 -36.60 22.78 11.39
N VAL A 71 -37.44 21.93 11.96
CA VAL A 71 -38.78 22.27 12.43
C VAL A 71 -38.78 22.23 13.95
N VAL A 72 -39.33 23.28 14.56
CA VAL A 72 -39.51 23.38 16.00
C VAL A 72 -41.01 23.39 16.26
N SER A 73 -41.51 22.34 16.89
CA SER A 73 -42.90 22.26 17.36
C SER A 73 -42.92 22.57 18.85
N VAL A 74 -43.84 23.43 19.26
CA VAL A 74 -44.04 23.79 20.67
C VAL A 74 -45.47 23.43 21.04
N ASP A 75 -45.63 22.56 22.03
CA ASP A 75 -46.93 22.23 22.62
C ASP A 75 -47.29 23.27 23.69
N PRO A 76 -48.27 24.16 23.44
CA PRO A 76 -48.63 25.21 24.38
C PRO A 76 -49.31 24.68 25.65
N LEU A 77 -49.73 23.42 25.68
CA LEU A 77 -50.36 22.81 26.85
C LEU A 77 -49.35 22.26 27.86
N ARG A 78 -48.07 22.21 27.50
CA ARG A 78 -46.99 21.70 28.36
C ARG A 78 -46.17 22.87 28.92
N PRO A 79 -45.73 22.80 30.19
CA PRO A 79 -44.87 23.82 30.78
C PRO A 79 -43.54 23.89 30.02
N ASN A 80 -43.01 25.11 29.85
CA ASN A 80 -41.81 25.37 29.07
C ASN A 80 -40.51 25.30 29.90
N ASP A 81 -40.57 24.81 31.14
CA ASP A 81 -39.49 24.97 32.12
C ASP A 81 -38.21 24.19 31.74
N ASP A 82 -38.31 23.13 30.93
CA ASP A 82 -37.18 22.26 30.54
C ASP A 82 -37.16 21.93 29.04
N PHE A 83 -37.67 22.82 28.18
CA PHE A 83 -37.86 22.52 26.74
C PHE A 83 -38.72 21.26 26.47
N SER A 84 -39.40 20.73 27.48
CA SER A 84 -40.22 19.51 27.37
C SER A 84 -41.49 19.72 26.53
N SER A 85 -41.88 20.98 26.34
CA SER A 85 -42.89 21.42 25.38
C SER A 85 -42.37 21.52 23.95
N THR A 86 -41.04 21.55 23.75
CA THR A 86 -40.40 21.84 22.46
C THR A 86 -39.82 20.56 21.86
N GLN A 87 -40.29 20.20 20.67
CA GLN A 87 -39.73 19.11 19.88
C GLN A 87 -39.03 19.66 18.65
N PHE A 88 -37.82 19.16 18.41
CA PHE A 88 -37.03 19.51 17.23
C PHE A 88 -37.02 18.32 16.27
N THR A 89 -37.34 18.57 15.01
CA THR A 89 -37.19 17.60 13.92
C THR A 89 -36.42 18.22 12.76
N MET A 90 -35.78 17.40 11.95
CA MET A 90 -35.08 17.81 10.75
C MET A 90 -35.58 17.01 9.56
N GLU A 91 -35.99 17.73 8.52
CA GLU A 91 -36.42 17.19 7.24
C GLU A 91 -35.32 17.42 6.20
N LEU A 92 -34.80 16.35 5.59
CA LEU A 92 -33.78 16.42 4.55
C LEU A 92 -34.39 16.74 3.18
N ALA A 93 -33.81 17.72 2.48
CA ALA A 93 -34.16 18.02 1.10
C ALA A 93 -33.46 17.05 0.13
N GLY A 94 -34.16 16.60 -0.91
CA GLY A 94 -33.53 15.90 -2.04
C GLY A 94 -33.32 14.39 -1.87
N THR A 95 -34.34 13.64 -1.41
CA THR A 95 -34.28 12.17 -1.42
C THR A 95 -34.38 11.60 -2.83
N ALA A 96 -33.25 11.55 -3.54
CA ALA A 96 -33.11 10.81 -4.80
C ALA A 96 -33.11 9.28 -4.56
N ASP A 97 -32.72 8.83 -3.37
CA ASP A 97 -32.73 7.42 -2.99
C ASP A 97 -34.01 7.09 -2.21
N ARG A 98 -34.86 6.22 -2.79
CA ARG A 98 -36.14 5.75 -2.22
C ARG A 98 -36.05 5.04 -0.85
N HIS A 99 -34.87 4.92 -0.27
CA HIS A 99 -34.61 4.13 0.94
C HIS A 99 -33.90 4.93 2.05
N MET A 100 -33.86 6.26 1.94
CA MET A 100 -33.28 7.13 2.96
C MET A 100 -34.40 7.80 3.75
N PRO A 101 -34.40 7.67 5.10
CA PRO A 101 -35.32 8.41 5.95
C PRO A 101 -35.24 9.91 5.66
N LYS A 102 -36.39 10.57 5.64
CA LYS A 102 -36.50 12.00 5.32
C LYS A 102 -36.48 12.84 6.58
N CYS A 103 -37.11 12.33 7.63
CA CYS A 103 -37.36 12.99 8.89
C CYS A 103 -36.52 12.35 10.00
N TYR A 104 -35.91 13.22 10.80
CA TYR A 104 -35.12 12.83 11.96
C TYR A 104 -35.54 13.66 13.17
N SER A 105 -35.79 13.01 14.30
CA SER A 105 -35.94 13.68 15.59
C SER A 105 -34.59 14.20 16.08
N MET A 106 -34.58 15.34 16.77
CA MET A 106 -33.38 15.92 17.36
C MET A 106 -33.59 16.09 18.87
N ASP A 107 -32.84 15.34 19.67
CA ASP A 107 -32.90 15.44 21.12
C ASP A 107 -31.96 16.56 21.60
N MET A 108 -32.52 17.61 22.21
CA MET A 108 -31.76 18.75 22.72
C MET A 108 -31.18 18.45 24.11
N SER A 109 -29.92 18.84 24.34
CA SER A 109 -29.24 18.76 25.62
C SER A 109 -28.40 20.00 25.88
N THR A 110 -28.38 20.45 27.13
CA THR A 110 -27.56 21.54 27.67
C THR A 110 -26.49 21.03 28.65
N ASP A 111 -26.63 19.80 29.14
CA ASP A 111 -25.68 19.15 30.04
C ASP A 111 -24.50 18.56 29.26
N PHE A 112 -23.48 19.40 29.02
CA PHE A 112 -22.22 18.98 28.42
C PHE A 112 -21.07 19.88 28.89
N ILE A 113 -19.85 19.37 28.76
CA ILE A 113 -18.62 20.12 29.07
C ILE A 113 -18.55 21.35 28.15
N PRO A 114 -18.35 22.58 28.69
CA PRO A 114 -18.26 23.78 27.86
C PRO A 114 -17.25 23.63 26.72
N MET A 115 -17.72 23.85 25.49
CA MET A 115 -16.94 23.69 24.27
C MET A 115 -16.93 24.98 23.45
N SER A 116 -15.80 25.26 22.80
CA SER A 116 -15.65 26.36 21.84
C SER A 116 -15.20 25.82 20.50
N VAL A 117 -15.66 26.44 19.41
CA VAL A 117 -15.32 26.05 18.05
C VAL A 117 -14.19 26.94 17.55
N PHE A 118 -13.17 26.32 16.98
CA PHE A 118 -12.06 27.00 16.34
C PHE A 118 -12.06 26.65 14.85
N ALA A 119 -11.69 27.61 14.02
CA ALA A 119 -11.46 27.41 12.60
C ALA A 119 -10.01 27.75 12.25
N GLU A 120 -9.45 26.99 11.32
CA GLU A 120 -8.16 27.28 10.72
C GLU A 120 -8.36 27.48 9.22
N SER A 121 -7.94 28.64 8.74
CA SER A 121 -7.94 28.93 7.30
C SER A 121 -6.83 28.18 6.58
N SER A 122 -6.92 28.04 5.26
CA SER A 122 -5.85 27.45 4.43
C SER A 122 -4.51 28.21 4.50
N GLN A 123 -4.52 29.45 4.98
CA GLN A 123 -3.34 30.28 5.21
C GLN A 123 -2.72 30.07 6.61
N GLY A 124 -3.28 29.18 7.44
CA GLY A 124 -2.79 28.89 8.79
C GLY A 124 -3.19 29.94 9.84
N LYS A 125 -4.14 30.83 9.52
CA LYS A 125 -4.72 31.76 10.51
C LYS A 125 -5.82 31.05 11.29
N SER A 126 -5.70 31.04 12.62
CA SER A 126 -6.70 30.47 13.53
C SER A 126 -7.67 31.53 14.07
N SER A 127 -8.96 31.19 14.15
CA SER A 127 -10.01 32.03 14.73
C SER A 127 -10.93 31.21 15.66
N VAL A 128 -11.51 31.87 16.66
CA VAL A 128 -12.62 31.36 17.47
C VAL A 128 -13.93 31.69 16.76
N GLU A 129 -14.77 30.69 16.50
CA GLU A 129 -16.05 30.85 15.81
C GLU A 129 -17.24 30.98 16.76
N GLY A 130 -17.12 30.49 18.00
CA GLY A 130 -18.17 30.62 19.01
C GLY A 130 -18.13 29.55 20.10
N LYS A 131 -19.09 29.66 21.03
CA LYS A 131 -19.30 28.73 22.15
C LYS A 131 -20.53 27.86 21.86
N ILE A 132 -20.40 26.56 22.13
CA ILE A 132 -21.51 25.61 21.94
C ILE A 132 -22.53 25.83 23.05
N TYR A 133 -23.78 26.11 22.67
CA TYR A 133 -24.86 26.41 23.61
C TYR A 133 -25.86 25.25 23.75
N HIS A 134 -26.27 24.66 22.62
CA HIS A 134 -27.12 23.47 22.60
C HIS A 134 -26.42 22.34 21.85
N LYS A 135 -26.57 21.13 22.37
CA LYS A 135 -26.16 19.90 21.72
C LYS A 135 -27.40 19.09 21.31
N PHE A 136 -27.47 18.72 20.04
CA PHE A 136 -28.53 17.93 19.46
C PHE A 136 -28.03 16.54 19.09
N ASP A 137 -28.70 15.50 19.60
CA ASP A 137 -28.49 14.12 19.18
C ASP A 137 -29.62 13.71 18.22
N MET A 138 -29.27 13.50 16.94
CA MET A 138 -30.24 13.18 15.90
C MET A 138 -30.53 11.68 15.85
N LYS A 139 -31.81 11.33 15.77
CA LYS A 139 -32.33 9.97 15.68
C LYS A 139 -33.33 9.86 14.53
N PRO A 140 -33.48 8.69 13.88
CA PRO A 140 -34.55 8.47 12.92
C PRO A 140 -35.90 8.83 13.54
N HIS A 141 -36.75 9.54 12.81
CA HIS A 141 -38.11 9.82 13.27
C HIS A 141 -38.99 8.58 13.15
N ASP A 142 -40.05 8.49 13.97
CA ASP A 142 -40.90 7.29 14.04
C ASP A 142 -41.61 7.01 12.70
N GLU A 143 -41.97 8.04 11.94
CA GLU A 143 -42.63 7.90 10.64
C GLU A 143 -41.75 7.20 9.58
N ASP A 144 -40.42 7.35 9.66
CA ASP A 144 -39.46 6.79 8.69
C ASP A 144 -38.66 5.60 9.27
N ILE A 145 -39.18 4.96 10.32
CA ILE A 145 -38.45 3.92 11.04
C ILE A 145 -38.22 2.66 10.20
N GLU A 146 -39.14 2.33 9.29
CA GLU A 146 -39.05 1.16 8.42
C GLU A 146 -37.94 1.30 7.38
N ASP A 147 -37.84 2.48 6.75
CA ASP A 147 -36.78 2.79 5.80
C ASP A 147 -35.41 2.80 6.48
N TYR A 148 -35.33 3.31 7.71
CA TYR A 148 -34.10 3.23 8.50
C TYR A 148 -33.73 1.79 8.85
N ALA A 149 -34.71 0.95 9.19
CA ALA A 149 -34.48 -0.47 9.47
C ALA A 149 -33.97 -1.21 8.23
N LYS A 150 -34.54 -0.92 7.04
CA LYS A 150 -34.07 -1.44 5.75
C LYS A 150 -32.62 -1.01 5.48
N LEU A 151 -32.30 0.27 5.67
CA LEU A 151 -30.95 0.81 5.54
C LEU A 151 -29.95 0.11 6.48
N CYS A 152 -30.37 -0.18 7.71
CA CYS A 152 -29.54 -0.91 8.67
C CYS A 152 -29.28 -2.35 8.24
N ARG A 153 -30.29 -3.05 7.71
CA ARG A 153 -30.15 -4.42 7.17
C ARG A 153 -29.22 -4.45 5.96
N GLU A 154 -29.39 -3.53 5.03
CA GLU A 154 -28.53 -3.41 3.84
C GLU A 154 -27.08 -3.15 4.22
N ARG A 155 -26.85 -2.27 5.20
CA ARG A 155 -25.51 -2.00 5.73
C ARG A 155 -24.87 -3.27 6.31
N THR A 156 -25.61 -4.01 7.13
CA THR A 156 -25.14 -5.27 7.71
C THR A 156 -24.82 -6.29 6.62
N ASN A 157 -25.70 -6.46 5.62
CA ASN A 157 -25.46 -7.37 4.49
C ASN A 157 -24.21 -6.99 3.69
N LYS A 158 -24.06 -5.70 3.39
CA LYS A 158 -22.88 -5.17 2.69
C LYS A 158 -21.57 -5.45 3.45
N TYR A 159 -21.58 -5.34 4.78
CA TYR A 159 -20.40 -5.67 5.59
C TYR A 159 -20.21 -7.17 5.84
N MET A 160 -21.28 -7.96 5.82
CA MET A 160 -21.20 -9.43 5.89
C MET A 160 -20.67 -10.04 4.60
N THR A 161 -20.76 -9.33 3.47
CA THR A 161 -20.20 -9.77 2.19
C THR A 161 -18.67 -9.74 2.27
N LYS A 162 -18.05 -10.91 2.39
CA LYS A 162 -16.59 -11.06 2.39
C LYS A 162 -16.03 -10.68 1.01
N THR A 163 -15.42 -9.51 0.91
CA THR A 163 -14.76 -9.05 -0.32
C THR A 163 -13.49 -9.85 -0.66
N ARG A 164 -12.91 -10.51 0.34
CA ARG A 164 -11.76 -11.40 0.18
C ARG A 164 -12.22 -12.84 0.00
N GLN A 165 -11.96 -13.39 -1.18
CA GLN A 165 -12.12 -14.83 -1.44
C GLN A 165 -10.77 -15.53 -1.23
N ILE A 166 -10.79 -16.62 -0.46
CA ILE A 166 -9.65 -17.53 -0.36
C ILE A 166 -9.75 -18.43 -1.58
N GLN A 167 -8.81 -18.30 -2.51
CA GLN A 167 -8.67 -19.23 -3.61
C GLN A 167 -7.92 -20.47 -3.10
N ILE A 168 -8.58 -21.62 -3.14
CA ILE A 168 -7.92 -22.90 -2.89
C ILE A 168 -7.08 -23.22 -4.12
N ILE A 169 -5.77 -23.35 -3.93
CA ILE A 169 -4.88 -23.83 -4.98
C ILE A 169 -5.12 -25.35 -5.05
N ASN A 170 -5.83 -25.80 -6.09
CA ASN A 170 -6.14 -27.21 -6.32
C ASN A 170 -4.90 -28.05 -6.73
N ASP A 171 -3.75 -27.40 -6.93
CA ASP A 171 -2.49 -28.06 -7.24
C ASP A 171 -1.82 -28.56 -5.94
N ASP A 172 -2.24 -29.74 -5.48
CA ASP A 172 -1.69 -30.45 -4.32
C ASP A 172 -0.35 -31.16 -4.64
N GLY A 173 0.30 -30.77 -5.74
CA GLY A 173 1.67 -31.16 -6.03
C GLY A 173 2.61 -30.57 -4.98
N GLY A 174 2.93 -31.34 -3.93
CA GLY A 174 3.80 -30.98 -2.79
C GLY A 174 5.25 -30.56 -3.12
N ILE A 175 5.52 -30.24 -4.39
CA ILE A 175 6.72 -29.58 -4.91
C ILE A 175 6.71 -28.07 -4.58
N ARG A 176 5.53 -27.42 -4.52
CA ARG A 176 5.42 -25.98 -4.20
C ARG A 176 5.25 -25.66 -2.71
N MET A 177 4.94 -26.67 -1.89
CA MET A 177 4.60 -26.52 -0.47
C MET A 177 5.75 -26.91 0.49
N ARG A 178 6.88 -27.41 -0.02
CA ARG A 178 8.06 -27.70 0.80
C ARG A 178 9.09 -26.56 0.65
N PRO A 179 9.49 -25.90 1.75
CA PRO A 179 10.71 -25.10 1.73
C PRO A 179 11.85 -26.03 1.32
N MET A 180 12.55 -25.72 0.23
CA MET A 180 13.71 -26.49 -0.20
C MET A 180 14.72 -26.54 0.96
N PRO A 181 15.07 -27.74 1.47
CA PRO A 181 16.13 -27.85 2.47
C PRO A 181 17.46 -27.39 1.85
N GLY A 182 18.00 -26.27 2.34
CA GLY A 182 19.32 -25.74 1.94
C GLY A 182 19.37 -24.28 1.48
N MET A 183 18.26 -23.54 1.38
CA MET A 183 18.29 -22.10 1.03
C MET A 183 18.15 -21.23 2.28
N LEU A 184 19.21 -21.22 3.10
CA LEU A 184 19.49 -20.05 3.93
C LEU A 184 20.07 -18.98 3.01
N ASP A 185 19.40 -17.83 2.99
CA ASP A 185 19.79 -16.54 2.39
C ASP A 185 19.03 -16.15 1.11
N ILE A 186 17.82 -15.61 1.26
CA ILE A 186 17.31 -14.59 0.35
C ILE A 186 16.65 -13.47 1.17
N LYS A 187 17.47 -12.47 1.47
CA LYS A 187 17.03 -11.10 1.72
C LYS A 187 16.37 -10.54 0.45
N SER A 188 15.22 -9.91 0.66
CA SER A 188 14.70 -8.73 -0.04
C SER A 188 14.79 -8.65 -1.57
N SER A 189 13.60 -8.71 -2.20
CA SER A 189 13.11 -7.71 -3.15
C SER A 189 14.15 -6.95 -3.99
N VAL A 190 14.38 -7.39 -5.23
CA VAL A 190 14.64 -6.46 -6.34
C VAL A 190 13.94 -7.00 -7.58
N PHE A 191 12.91 -6.29 -8.01
CA PHE A 191 12.40 -6.34 -9.38
C PHE A 191 13.51 -5.86 -10.32
N VAL A 192 14.01 -6.74 -11.20
CA VAL A 192 14.61 -6.32 -12.47
C VAL A 192 14.01 -7.15 -13.59
N ASP A 193 13.21 -6.46 -14.40
CA ASP A 193 12.73 -6.86 -15.71
C ASP A 193 13.85 -7.46 -16.58
N LYS A 194 13.66 -8.69 -17.03
CA LYS A 194 14.24 -9.17 -18.30
C LYS A 194 13.21 -10.02 -19.03
N LYS A 195 12.53 -9.35 -19.96
CA LYS A 195 11.78 -9.91 -21.07
C LYS A 195 12.58 -10.98 -21.83
N ASP A 196 11.83 -12.01 -22.23
CA ASP A 196 12.00 -12.85 -23.42
C ASP A 196 13.28 -13.68 -23.60
N LYS A 197 13.17 -14.99 -23.31
CA LYS A 197 13.34 -16.02 -24.36
C LYS A 197 12.90 -17.41 -23.86
N LYS A 198 11.78 -17.85 -24.45
CA LYS A 198 11.33 -19.23 -24.65
C LYS A 198 12.47 -20.25 -24.69
N LYS A 199 12.43 -21.28 -23.82
CA LYS A 199 12.84 -22.65 -24.14
C LYS A 199 12.19 -23.64 -23.17
N VAL A 200 11.37 -24.50 -23.75
CA VAL A 200 10.89 -25.78 -23.21
C VAL A 200 12.10 -26.70 -22.98
N GLN A 201 11.95 -27.69 -22.10
CA GLN A 201 12.84 -28.84 -21.78
C GLN A 201 13.63 -28.63 -20.48
N ALA A 202 13.78 -29.58 -19.56
CA ALA A 202 13.37 -30.98 -19.51
C ALA A 202 13.36 -31.40 -18.03
N LYS A 203 12.61 -32.47 -17.75
CA LYS A 203 12.60 -33.23 -16.49
C LYS A 203 14.03 -33.41 -15.95
N VAL A 204 14.33 -32.86 -14.78
CA VAL A 204 15.54 -33.20 -14.02
C VAL A 204 15.26 -34.53 -13.34
N SER A 205 15.77 -35.60 -13.95
CA SER A 205 15.90 -36.91 -13.34
C SER A 205 16.92 -36.83 -12.20
N GLU A 206 16.47 -37.10 -10.98
CA GLU A 206 17.32 -37.49 -9.86
C GLU A 206 18.00 -38.81 -10.20
N ASN A 207 19.18 -38.73 -10.81
CA ASN A 207 20.03 -39.89 -10.98
C ASN A 207 21.12 -39.84 -9.92
N LYS A 208 21.09 -40.84 -9.04
CA LYS A 208 22.26 -41.35 -8.31
C LYS A 208 23.46 -41.29 -9.26
N ARG A 209 24.38 -40.34 -9.01
CA ARG A 209 25.59 -40.14 -9.81
C ARG A 209 26.52 -41.32 -9.57
N THR A 210 26.43 -42.33 -10.41
CA THR A 210 27.37 -43.46 -10.39
C THR A 210 28.74 -42.95 -10.79
N ARG A 211 29.73 -43.20 -9.92
CA ARG A 211 31.15 -42.94 -10.19
C ARG A 211 31.53 -43.71 -11.46
N ARG A 212 32.05 -43.01 -12.47
CA ARG A 212 32.60 -43.68 -13.66
C ARG A 212 33.93 -44.36 -13.34
N ASP A 213 34.28 -45.37 -14.12
CA ASP A 213 35.54 -46.08 -13.97
C ASP A 213 36.74 -45.14 -14.20
N PRO A 214 37.82 -45.25 -13.40
CA PRO A 214 38.97 -44.36 -13.47
C PRO A 214 39.63 -44.29 -14.86
N GLU A 215 39.76 -45.43 -15.56
CA GLU A 215 40.38 -45.50 -16.89
C GLU A 215 39.54 -44.80 -17.97
N GLU A 216 38.20 -44.86 -17.87
CA GLU A 216 37.32 -44.13 -18.79
C GLU A 216 37.38 -42.63 -18.52
N MET A 217 37.47 -42.23 -17.26
CA MET A 217 37.57 -40.83 -16.86
C MET A 217 38.87 -40.19 -17.36
N GLU A 218 39.98 -40.93 -17.32
CA GLU A 218 41.26 -40.51 -17.86
C GLU A 218 41.17 -40.19 -19.37
N LYS A 219 40.57 -41.07 -20.17
CA LYS A 219 40.36 -40.85 -21.62
C LYS A 219 39.51 -39.59 -21.89
N ILE A 220 38.48 -39.37 -21.08
CA ILE A 220 37.62 -38.18 -21.20
C ILE A 220 38.40 -36.91 -20.84
N MET A 221 39.24 -36.96 -19.81
CA MET A 221 40.09 -35.84 -19.42
C MET A 221 41.05 -35.46 -20.56
N PHE A 222 41.77 -36.42 -21.15
CA PHE A 222 42.67 -36.13 -22.28
C PHE A 222 41.94 -35.46 -23.44
N LYS A 223 40.75 -35.95 -23.80
CA LYS A 223 39.91 -35.34 -24.84
C LYS A 223 39.42 -33.93 -24.50
N LEU A 224 39.22 -33.60 -23.21
CA LEU A 224 38.86 -32.25 -22.78
C LEU A 224 40.06 -31.31 -22.90
N PHE A 225 41.24 -31.75 -22.48
CA PHE A 225 42.48 -30.97 -22.55
C PHE A 225 43.02 -30.77 -23.97
N GLU A 226 42.64 -31.64 -24.92
CA GLU A 226 42.88 -31.43 -26.35
C GLU A 226 42.13 -30.19 -26.88
N LYS A 227 40.92 -29.91 -26.36
CA LYS A 227 40.11 -28.76 -26.79
C LYS A 227 40.61 -27.42 -26.26
N GLN A 228 41.12 -27.42 -25.03
CA GLN A 228 41.77 -26.25 -24.44
C GLN A 228 42.78 -26.69 -23.39
N PRO A 229 43.97 -26.03 -23.32
CA PRO A 229 45.07 -26.46 -22.46
C PRO A 229 44.78 -26.30 -20.96
N ASN A 230 43.84 -25.41 -20.60
CA ASN A 230 43.54 -25.03 -19.23
C ASN A 230 42.05 -25.23 -18.93
N TRP A 231 41.75 -25.88 -17.81
CA TRP A 231 40.36 -26.06 -17.35
C TRP A 231 40.21 -25.69 -15.88
N THR A 232 39.09 -25.07 -15.51
CA THR A 232 38.74 -24.85 -14.10
C THR A 232 38.00 -26.06 -13.52
N LEU A 233 38.12 -26.28 -12.19
CA LEU A 233 37.43 -27.38 -11.51
C LEU A 233 35.91 -27.38 -11.76
N LYS A 234 35.28 -26.20 -11.70
CA LYS A 234 33.85 -26.01 -11.93
C LYS A 234 33.43 -26.46 -13.35
N GLN A 235 34.22 -26.13 -14.36
CA GLN A 235 33.94 -26.52 -15.74
C GLN A 235 34.09 -28.03 -15.95
N LEU A 236 35.08 -28.66 -15.32
CA LEU A 236 35.26 -30.11 -15.41
C LEU A 236 34.10 -30.85 -14.74
N ILE A 237 33.62 -30.38 -13.58
CA ILE A 237 32.44 -30.96 -12.91
C ILE A 237 31.22 -30.90 -13.83
N GLN A 238 30.96 -29.75 -14.45
CA GLN A 238 29.82 -29.56 -15.34
C GLN A 238 29.93 -30.35 -16.66
N LYS A 239 31.15 -30.58 -17.16
CA LYS A 239 31.35 -31.33 -18.42
C LYS A 239 31.34 -32.85 -18.24
N THR A 240 31.75 -33.33 -17.08
CA THR A 240 31.88 -34.77 -16.77
C THR A 240 30.73 -35.33 -15.93
N ASP A 241 29.94 -34.44 -15.31
CA ASP A 241 28.87 -34.75 -14.37
C ASP A 241 29.31 -35.67 -13.20
N GLN A 242 30.60 -35.63 -12.86
CA GLN A 242 31.18 -36.41 -11.77
C GLN A 242 31.20 -35.64 -10.45
N PRO A 243 31.15 -36.34 -9.30
CA PRO A 243 31.31 -35.69 -8.00
C PRO A 243 32.70 -35.02 -7.89
N GLU A 244 32.73 -33.85 -7.27
CA GLU A 244 33.92 -33.00 -7.14
C GLU A 244 35.11 -33.76 -6.53
N GLN A 245 34.85 -34.62 -5.55
CA GLN A 245 35.90 -35.36 -4.86
C GLN A 245 36.63 -36.35 -5.79
N PHE A 246 35.87 -37.09 -6.62
CA PHE A 246 36.46 -38.02 -7.58
C PHE A 246 37.28 -37.29 -8.65
N LEU A 247 36.81 -36.12 -9.06
CA LEU A 247 37.52 -35.29 -10.03
C LEU A 247 38.83 -34.75 -9.46
N LYS A 248 38.86 -34.35 -8.19
CA LYS A 248 40.09 -33.94 -7.49
C LYS A 248 41.11 -35.07 -7.42
N ASP A 249 40.66 -36.30 -7.18
CA ASP A 249 41.55 -37.47 -7.15
C ASP A 249 42.17 -37.73 -8.53
N MET A 250 41.37 -37.67 -9.60
CA MET A 250 41.86 -37.82 -10.99
C MET A 250 42.78 -36.66 -11.41
N LEU A 251 42.44 -35.42 -11.04
CA LEU A 251 43.27 -34.24 -11.33
C LEU A 251 44.61 -34.28 -10.59
N LYS A 252 44.66 -34.85 -9.37
CA LYS A 252 45.90 -35.05 -8.62
C LYS A 252 46.85 -36.05 -9.32
N LEU A 253 46.29 -37.06 -10.00
CA LEU A 253 47.06 -38.05 -10.75
C LEU A 253 47.61 -37.46 -12.06
N LEU A 254 46.74 -36.81 -12.85
CA LEU A 254 47.00 -36.47 -14.25
C LEU A 254 47.42 -35.01 -14.50
N CYS A 255 47.07 -34.08 -13.62
CA CYS A 255 47.20 -32.64 -13.84
C CYS A 255 48.11 -31.93 -12.83
N VAL A 256 48.55 -30.72 -13.19
CA VAL A 256 49.21 -29.73 -12.33
C VAL A 256 48.24 -28.58 -12.10
N TYR A 257 48.14 -28.13 -10.86
CA TYR A 257 47.30 -26.98 -10.50
C TYR A 257 48.09 -25.67 -10.56
N ASN A 258 47.60 -24.72 -11.35
CA ASN A 258 48.22 -23.42 -11.52
C ASN A 258 47.80 -22.46 -10.39
N ASN A 259 48.74 -22.19 -9.49
CA ASN A 259 48.52 -21.34 -8.32
C ASN A 259 48.80 -19.84 -8.56
N LYS A 260 49.38 -19.45 -9.70
CA LYS A 260 49.87 -18.08 -9.95
C LYS A 260 49.67 -17.67 -11.40
N GLY A 261 49.56 -16.37 -11.65
CA GLY A 261 49.49 -15.77 -12.99
C GLY A 261 48.07 -15.72 -13.58
N ALA A 262 47.96 -15.40 -14.87
CA ALA A 262 46.68 -15.26 -15.58
C ALA A 262 45.85 -16.56 -15.62
N ASN A 263 46.50 -17.71 -15.46
CA ASN A 263 45.86 -19.04 -15.42
C ASN A 263 45.62 -19.54 -13.98
N GLN A 264 45.65 -18.66 -12.97
CA GLN A 264 45.39 -19.03 -11.58
C GLN A 264 44.03 -19.71 -11.44
N GLY A 265 44.00 -20.85 -10.73
CA GLY A 265 42.77 -21.60 -10.52
C GLY A 265 42.41 -22.58 -11.63
N THR A 266 43.32 -22.79 -12.59
CA THR A 266 43.17 -23.79 -13.66
C THR A 266 44.06 -25.00 -13.44
N TYR A 267 43.64 -26.13 -14.02
CA TYR A 267 44.43 -27.34 -14.13
C TYR A 267 44.98 -27.44 -15.55
N GLU A 268 46.21 -27.92 -15.68
CA GLU A 268 46.87 -28.29 -16.93
C GLU A 268 47.33 -29.74 -16.83
N LEU A 269 47.33 -30.50 -17.93
CA LEU A 269 47.92 -31.84 -17.91
C LEU A 269 49.41 -31.78 -17.58
N LYS A 270 49.93 -32.78 -16.85
CA LYS A 270 51.37 -32.89 -16.65
C LYS A 270 52.08 -32.95 -18.01
N PRO A 271 53.27 -32.33 -18.13
CA PRO A 271 54.01 -32.28 -19.40
C PRO A 271 54.38 -33.66 -19.94
N GLU A 272 54.46 -34.67 -19.07
CA GLU A 272 54.69 -36.08 -19.40
C GLU A 272 53.58 -36.68 -20.29
N TYR A 273 52.33 -36.25 -20.11
CA TYR A 273 51.18 -36.74 -20.88
C TYR A 273 50.83 -35.87 -22.11
N ARG A 274 51.60 -34.80 -22.36
CA ARG A 274 51.38 -33.93 -23.53
C ARG A 274 51.93 -34.54 -24.84
N ARG A 275 52.55 -35.73 -24.78
CA ARG A 275 53.32 -36.37 -25.88
C ARG A 275 52.92 -37.81 -26.17
N SER A 276 51.64 -38.15 -26.10
CA SER A 276 51.15 -39.51 -26.40
C SER A 276 50.16 -39.57 -27.56
N GLU A 277 50.30 -38.71 -28.58
CA GLU A 277 49.59 -38.87 -29.87
C GLU A 277 50.48 -38.46 -31.06
N ASN A 278 51.70 -39.01 -31.14
CA ASN A 278 52.50 -38.92 -32.38
C ASN A 278 53.54 -40.04 -32.58
N LYS A 279 53.24 -41.28 -32.14
CA LYS A 279 53.87 -42.49 -32.69
C LYS A 279 52.88 -43.67 -32.67
N SER A 280 52.77 -44.31 -33.84
CA SER A 280 52.18 -45.63 -34.17
C SER A 280 50.67 -45.82 -33.88
N ASP A 281 49.76 -46.08 -34.83
CA ASP A 281 49.92 -46.61 -36.19
C ASP A 281 48.77 -46.19 -37.12
N ALA A 282 49.14 -45.59 -38.24
CA ALA A 282 48.44 -45.70 -39.51
C ALA A 282 49.42 -46.29 -40.53
N GLN A 283 49.35 -47.61 -40.72
CA GLN A 283 49.65 -48.27 -42.00
C GLN A 283 48.60 -49.39 -42.13
N GLN A 284 47.41 -49.07 -42.68
CA GLN A 284 47.06 -49.29 -44.09
C GLN A 284 47.53 -50.63 -44.67
N THR A 285 46.54 -51.43 -45.04
CA THR A 285 46.54 -52.69 -45.79
C THR A 285 47.30 -52.65 -47.14
N THR A 286 47.86 -53.81 -47.50
CA THR A 286 47.94 -54.44 -48.86
C THR A 286 49.30 -54.47 -49.63
N THR A 287 49.86 -55.69 -49.65
CA THR A 287 50.50 -56.47 -50.75
C THR A 287 51.87 -56.10 -51.34
N ARG A 288 52.86 -56.96 -51.09
CA ARG A 288 53.38 -57.94 -52.08
C ARG A 288 53.91 -59.19 -51.38
#